data_AF-A0A7V8EBX5-F1
#
_entry.id   AF-A0A7V8EBX5-F1
#
_cell.length_a   1.000
_cell.length_b   1.000
_cell.length_c   1.000
_cell.angle_alpha   90.00
_cell.angle_beta   90.00
_cell.angle_gamma   90.00
#
_symmetry.space_group_name_H-M   'P 1'
#
loop_
_entity.id
_entity.type
_entity.pdbx_description
1 polymer ?
#
loop_
_entity_poly.entity_id
_entity_poly.type
_entity_poly.pdbx_seq_one_letter_code
_entity_poly.pdbx_strand_id
1 'polypeptide(L)'
;MPAPTPPLPKEHPLYRYKALLGRVPDEDVCRLSGVGFEDVANAREALGRHSVHLDDEPECVAVICDYHGPLLGYESLLGTIPDTKVSRQVGVPVAVVEARRIYLGIKRFKRVSRAAHYAYLLGLVPDSLLAELTGVSHTRIADMRKAMKRGAGKAD
;
A
#
# COMPACT_ATOMS: atom_id res chain seq x y z
N MET A 1 -35.58 -11.51 -7.28
CA MET A 1 -34.21 -11.12 -7.66
C MET A 1 -34.13 -9.60 -7.66
N PRO A 2 -33.19 -8.96 -6.95
CA PRO A 2 -33.05 -7.51 -7.07
C PRO A 2 -32.72 -7.17 -8.53
N ALA A 3 -33.36 -6.13 -9.06
CA ALA A 3 -33.15 -5.69 -10.43
C ALA A 3 -31.67 -5.31 -10.65
N PRO A 4 -31.10 -5.56 -11.85
CA PRO A 4 -29.77 -5.03 -12.18
C PRO A 4 -29.83 -3.51 -12.05
N THR A 5 -29.02 -2.96 -11.16
CA THR A 5 -29.00 -1.53 -10.94
C THR A 5 -28.42 -0.79 -12.14
N PRO A 6 -28.96 0.40 -12.48
CA PRO A 6 -28.53 1.12 -13.68
C PRO A 6 -27.06 1.54 -13.56
N PRO A 7 -26.29 1.44 -14.65
CA PRO A 7 -24.90 1.90 -14.68
C PRO A 7 -24.85 3.42 -14.42
N LEU A 8 -23.77 3.89 -13.78
CA LEU A 8 -23.55 5.32 -13.60
C LEU A 8 -23.65 6.06 -14.96
N PRO A 9 -24.40 7.18 -15.03
CA PRO A 9 -24.46 8.03 -16.22
C PRO A 9 -23.07 8.48 -16.64
N LYS A 10 -22.86 8.72 -17.94
CA LYS A 10 -21.55 9.16 -18.46
C LYS A 10 -21.15 10.54 -17.95
N GLU A 11 -22.14 11.35 -17.63
CA GLU A 11 -22.04 12.71 -17.11
C GLU A 11 -21.69 12.71 -15.61
N HIS A 12 -21.76 11.57 -14.94
CA HIS A 12 -21.49 11.46 -13.51
C HIS A 12 -19.98 11.61 -13.23
N PRO A 13 -19.55 12.40 -12.22
CA PRO A 13 -18.13 12.63 -11.93
C PRO A 13 -17.37 11.34 -11.62
N LEU A 14 -18.05 10.34 -11.06
CA LEU A 14 -17.48 9.02 -10.75
C LEU A 14 -17.47 8.03 -11.91
N TYR A 15 -17.96 8.40 -13.11
CA TYR A 15 -18.01 7.47 -14.26
C TYR A 15 -16.65 6.88 -14.62
N ARG A 16 -15.59 7.71 -14.62
CA ARG A 16 -14.19 7.30 -14.85
C ARG A 16 -13.69 6.33 -13.79
N TYR A 17 -14.12 6.50 -12.55
CA TYR A 17 -13.66 5.75 -11.38
C TYR A 17 -14.53 4.55 -11.02
N LYS A 18 -15.53 4.21 -11.85
CA LYS A 18 -16.48 3.10 -11.62
C LYS A 18 -15.83 1.73 -11.37
N ALA A 19 -14.59 1.53 -11.85
CA ALA A 19 -13.83 0.30 -11.63
C ALA A 19 -13.28 0.18 -10.20
N LEU A 20 -13.04 1.32 -9.55
CA LEU A 20 -12.49 1.42 -8.18
C LEU A 20 -13.57 1.24 -7.11
N LEU A 21 -14.80 1.70 -7.38
CA LEU A 21 -15.93 1.57 -6.46
C LEU A 21 -16.13 0.11 -6.04
N GLY A 22 -16.01 -0.17 -4.74
CA GLY A 22 -16.13 -1.50 -4.14
C GLY A 22 -14.92 -2.42 -4.30
N ARG A 23 -13.80 -1.92 -4.82
CA ARG A 23 -12.49 -2.60 -4.78
C ARG A 23 -11.46 -1.84 -3.95
N VAL A 24 -11.70 -0.56 -3.75
CA VAL A 24 -10.85 0.41 -3.07
C VAL A 24 -11.71 1.09 -2.00
N PRO A 25 -11.15 1.47 -0.84
CA PRO A 25 -11.87 2.25 0.16
C PRO A 25 -12.49 3.51 -0.44
N ASP A 26 -13.69 3.87 0.02
CA ASP A 26 -14.40 5.05 -0.49
C ASP A 26 -13.56 6.33 -0.30
N GLU A 27 -12.76 6.41 0.78
CA GLU A 27 -11.86 7.55 1.05
C GLU A 27 -10.82 7.76 -0.05
N ASP A 28 -10.24 6.68 -0.58
CA ASP A 28 -9.28 6.75 -1.68
C ASP A 28 -9.95 7.25 -2.97
N VAL A 29 -11.19 6.82 -3.22
CA VAL A 29 -11.97 7.27 -4.38
C VAL A 29 -12.34 8.75 -4.22
N CYS A 30 -12.68 9.21 -3.02
CA CYS A 30 -12.91 10.63 -2.73
C CYS A 30 -11.67 11.45 -3.03
N ARG A 31 -10.50 11.06 -2.49
CA ARG A 31 -9.22 11.75 -2.71
C ARG A 31 -8.85 11.82 -4.19
N LEU A 32 -9.13 10.76 -4.93
CA LEU A 32 -8.79 10.67 -6.36
C LEU A 32 -9.74 11.46 -7.25
N SER A 33 -11.04 11.44 -6.96
CA SER A 33 -12.08 12.05 -7.79
C SER A 33 -12.43 13.48 -7.41
N GLY A 34 -12.10 13.91 -6.19
CA GLY A 34 -12.53 15.20 -5.62
C GLY A 34 -14.02 15.25 -5.26
N VAL A 35 -14.71 14.11 -5.28
CA VAL A 35 -16.13 13.99 -4.97
C VAL A 35 -16.32 13.70 -3.46
N GLY A 36 -17.44 14.13 -2.89
CA GLY A 36 -17.76 13.92 -1.48
C GLY A 36 -17.99 12.45 -1.13
N PHE A 37 -17.81 12.11 0.15
CA PHE A 37 -17.95 10.74 0.66
C PHE A 37 -19.34 10.14 0.42
N GLU A 38 -20.40 10.93 0.66
CA GLU A 38 -21.79 10.47 0.46
C GLU A 38 -22.06 10.12 -1.01
N ASP A 39 -21.59 10.91 -1.97
CA ASP A 39 -21.77 10.63 -3.40
C ASP A 39 -21.03 9.36 -3.83
N VAL A 40 -19.84 9.12 -3.27
CA VAL A 40 -19.06 7.89 -3.52
C VAL A 40 -19.77 6.68 -2.92
N ALA A 41 -20.26 6.79 -1.68
CA ALA A 41 -21.02 5.73 -1.01
C ALA A 41 -22.31 5.41 -1.78
N ASN A 42 -23.07 6.44 -2.16
CA ASN A 42 -24.27 6.31 -2.98
C ASN A 42 -23.98 5.66 -4.33
N ALA A 43 -22.90 6.08 -5.01
CA ALA A 43 -22.50 5.49 -6.28
C ALA A 43 -22.03 4.03 -6.14
N ARG A 44 -21.36 3.69 -5.03
CA ARG A 44 -20.94 2.32 -4.71
C ARG A 44 -22.16 1.43 -4.44
N GLU A 45 -23.12 1.91 -3.66
CA GLU A 45 -24.36 1.21 -3.33
C GLU A 45 -25.28 1.07 -4.55
N ALA A 46 -25.35 2.10 -5.39
CA ALA A 46 -26.03 2.05 -6.68
C ALA A 46 -25.42 0.98 -7.60
N LEU A 47 -24.14 0.64 -7.46
CA LEU A 47 -23.51 -0.48 -8.18
C LEU A 47 -23.66 -1.84 -7.46
N GLY A 48 -24.38 -1.88 -6.34
CA GLY A 48 -24.59 -3.08 -5.53
C GLY A 48 -23.30 -3.58 -4.87
N ARG A 49 -22.35 -2.69 -4.57
CA ARG A 49 -21.03 -3.06 -4.02
C ARG A 49 -20.88 -2.65 -2.56
N HIS A 50 -20.08 -3.42 -1.84
CA HIS A 50 -19.73 -3.14 -0.44
C HIS A 50 -18.39 -2.44 -0.38
N SER A 51 -18.22 -1.57 0.62
CA SER A 51 -16.94 -0.89 0.86
C SER A 51 -15.89 -1.91 1.28
N VAL A 52 -14.67 -1.75 0.75
CA VAL A 52 -13.51 -2.52 1.19
C VAL A 52 -12.79 -1.63 2.18
N HIS A 53 -12.71 -2.06 3.44
CA HIS A 53 -11.70 -1.53 4.36
C HIS A 53 -10.41 -2.30 4.08
N LEU A 54 -9.39 -1.58 3.62
CA LEU A 54 -8.04 -2.10 3.69
C LEU A 54 -7.65 -1.95 5.15
N ASP A 55 -7.55 -3.06 5.87
CA ASP A 55 -6.97 -3.06 7.21
C ASP A 55 -5.50 -2.67 7.05
N ASP A 56 -5.22 -1.37 7.13
CA ASP A 56 -3.87 -0.80 7.27
C ASP A 56 -3.32 -1.06 8.67
N GLU A 57 -3.70 -2.16 9.33
CA GLU A 57 -3.05 -2.54 10.58
C GLU A 57 -1.60 -2.85 10.22
N PRO A 58 -0.63 -2.00 10.63
CA PRO A 58 0.76 -2.40 10.52
C PRO A 58 0.84 -3.72 11.28
N GLU A 59 1.32 -4.79 10.63
CA GLU A 59 1.66 -6.04 11.34
C GLU A 59 2.27 -5.62 12.66
N CYS A 60 1.61 -5.87 13.81
CA CYS A 60 2.00 -5.31 15.11
C CYS A 60 3.50 -5.50 15.30
N VAL A 61 4.30 -4.48 14.95
CA VAL A 61 5.74 -4.60 14.99
C VAL A 61 6.02 -4.44 16.46
N ALA A 62 6.37 -5.54 17.13
CA ALA A 62 6.70 -5.53 18.55
C ALA A 62 7.59 -4.30 18.82
N VAL A 63 7.09 -3.37 19.64
CA VAL A 63 7.80 -2.12 19.91
C VAL A 63 9.08 -2.50 20.63
N ILE A 64 10.20 -2.39 19.93
CA ILE A 64 11.52 -2.70 20.50
C ILE A 64 11.94 -1.48 21.29
N CYS A 65 12.03 -1.64 22.61
CA CYS A 65 12.54 -0.59 23.49
C CYS A 65 14.04 -0.41 23.29
N ASP A 66 14.49 0.84 23.31
CA ASP A 66 15.92 1.16 23.33
C ASP A 66 16.54 0.67 24.64
N TYR A 67 17.63 -0.09 24.54
CA TYR A 67 18.35 -0.55 25.72
C TYR A 67 19.53 0.39 25.99
N HIS A 68 19.38 1.29 26.95
CA HIS A 68 20.45 2.19 27.37
C HIS A 68 21.42 1.47 28.33
N GLY A 69 22.38 0.73 27.76
CA GLY A 69 23.49 0.08 28.48
C GLY A 69 24.85 0.49 27.90
N PRO A 70 25.92 -0.33 28.01
CA PRO A 70 27.18 -0.07 27.29
C PRO A 70 27.04 -0.12 25.76
N LEU A 71 25.85 -0.49 25.26
CA LEU A 71 25.44 -0.40 23.86
C LEU A 71 24.57 0.86 23.66
N LEU A 72 24.76 1.55 22.53
CA LEU A 72 24.00 2.74 22.18
C LEU A 72 22.54 2.32 21.93
N GLY A 73 21.61 2.81 22.75
CA GLY A 73 20.17 2.49 22.71
C GLY A 73 19.46 3.04 21.47
N TYR A 74 19.59 2.34 20.34
CA TYR A 74 18.95 2.67 19.06
C TYR A 74 18.18 1.48 18.47
N GLU A 75 17.93 0.44 19.26
CA GLU A 75 17.22 -0.76 18.83
C GLU A 75 15.84 -0.47 18.24
N SER A 76 15.16 0.59 18.70
CA SER A 76 13.87 1.04 18.15
C SER A 76 13.95 1.50 16.68
N LEU A 77 15.14 1.89 16.21
CA LEU A 77 15.37 2.32 14.83
C LEU A 77 15.58 1.14 13.87
N LEU A 78 15.93 -0.03 14.40
CA LEU A 78 16.20 -1.22 13.60
C LEU A 78 14.92 -1.74 12.95
N GLY A 79 14.93 -1.93 11.64
CA GLY A 79 13.75 -2.36 10.88
C GLY A 79 12.78 -1.23 10.53
N THR A 80 12.84 -0.09 11.22
CA THR A 80 12.03 1.11 10.95
C THR A 80 12.66 2.01 9.89
N ILE A 81 13.99 2.11 9.87
CA ILE A 81 14.76 2.86 8.86
C ILE A 81 15.93 2.01 8.35
N PRO A 82 16.56 2.36 7.20
CA PRO A 82 17.70 1.62 6.69
C PRO A 82 18.88 1.61 7.67
N ASP A 83 19.55 0.47 7.79
CA ASP A 83 20.73 0.27 8.66
C ASP A 83 21.83 1.32 8.39
N THR A 84 21.97 1.77 7.14
CA THR A 84 22.89 2.86 6.75
C THR A 84 22.52 4.21 7.33
N LYS A 85 21.23 4.48 7.53
CA LYS A 85 20.74 5.71 8.15
C LYS A 85 20.91 5.65 9.67
N VAL A 86 20.63 4.50 10.29
CA VAL A 86 20.92 4.24 11.70
C VAL A 86 22.40 4.45 11.98
N SER A 87 23.28 3.84 11.18
CA SER A 87 24.73 4.00 11.26
C SER A 87 25.17 5.46 11.26
N ARG A 88 24.63 6.28 10.35
CA ARG A 88 24.94 7.72 10.28
C ARG A 88 24.41 8.52 11.47
N GLN A 89 23.22 8.19 11.97
CA GLN A 89 22.60 8.88 13.10
C GLN A 89 23.33 8.57 14.42
N VAL A 90 23.81 7.33 14.56
CA VAL A 90 24.38 6.80 15.78
C VAL A 90 25.92 6.93 15.80
N GLY A 91 26.56 7.00 14.64
CA GLY A 91 28.02 7.06 14.52
C GLY A 91 28.73 5.71 14.63
N VAL A 92 28.02 4.62 14.31
CA VAL A 92 28.50 3.23 14.42
C VAL A 92 28.63 2.62 13.02
N PRO A 93 29.65 1.77 12.74
CA PRO A 93 29.77 1.10 11.44
C PRO A 93 28.52 0.29 11.08
N VAL A 94 28.11 0.33 9.81
CA VAL A 94 26.91 -0.37 9.31
C VAL A 94 26.94 -1.86 9.66
N ALA A 95 28.10 -2.52 9.60
CA ALA A 95 28.25 -3.93 9.94
C ALA A 95 27.84 -4.25 11.40
N VAL A 96 28.08 -3.32 12.34
CA VAL A 96 27.68 -3.50 13.74
C VAL A 96 26.16 -3.37 13.88
N VAL A 97 25.55 -2.43 13.17
CA VAL A 97 24.09 -2.26 13.12
C VAL A 97 23.43 -3.51 12.52
N GLU A 98 23.97 -4.03 11.42
CA GLU A 98 23.48 -5.26 10.77
C GLU A 98 23.60 -6.48 11.69
N ALA A 99 24.75 -6.65 12.34
CA ALA A 99 24.97 -7.74 13.29
C ALA A 99 23.99 -7.66 14.47
N ARG A 100 23.74 -6.45 14.99
CA ARG A 100 22.76 -6.22 16.07
C ARG A 100 21.34 -6.53 15.61
N ARG A 101 20.95 -6.07 14.42
CA ARG A 101 19.64 -6.36 13.81
C ARG A 101 19.41 -7.85 13.63
N ILE A 102 20.42 -8.58 13.14
CA ILE A 102 20.36 -10.04 12.94
C ILE A 102 20.27 -10.76 14.28
N TYR A 103 21.08 -10.37 15.27
CA TYR A 103 21.05 -10.94 16.61
C TYR A 103 19.67 -10.81 17.27
N LEU A 104 19.00 -9.66 17.08
CA LEU A 104 17.65 -9.41 17.59
C LEU A 104 16.54 -10.04 16.73
N GLY A 105 16.87 -10.72 15.62
CA GLY A 105 15.88 -11.33 14.73
C GLY A 105 15.02 -10.33 13.93
N ILE A 106 15.46 -9.08 13.83
CA ILE A 106 14.68 -7.99 13.22
C ILE A 106 14.82 -8.05 11.69
N LYS A 107 13.68 -8.05 10.99
CA LYS A 107 13.66 -8.00 9.52
C LYS A 107 14.29 -6.68 9.05
N ARG A 108 15.06 -6.73 7.96
CA ARG A 108 15.62 -5.53 7.33
C ARG A 108 14.49 -4.56 6.95
N PHE A 109 14.74 -3.26 7.09
CA PHE A 109 13.83 -2.25 6.57
C PHE A 109 13.62 -2.47 5.06
N LYS A 110 12.35 -2.54 4.64
CA LYS A 110 11.96 -2.61 3.24
C LYS A 110 11.10 -1.40 2.93
N ARG A 111 11.58 -0.56 2.00
CA ARG A 111 10.74 0.51 1.44
C ARG A 111 9.70 -0.11 0.52
N VAL A 112 8.47 -0.22 1.00
CA VAL A 112 7.33 -0.68 0.21
C VAL A 112 6.74 0.53 -0.51
N SER A 113 6.45 0.39 -1.80
CA SER A 113 5.73 1.44 -2.55
C SER A 113 4.26 1.43 -2.17
N ARG A 114 3.61 2.60 -2.13
CA ARG A 114 2.14 2.68 -1.96
C ARG A 114 1.38 1.78 -2.94
N ALA A 115 1.88 1.66 -4.18
CA ALA A 115 1.32 0.75 -5.18
C ALA A 115 1.30 -0.73 -4.78
N ALA A 116 2.10 -1.16 -3.80
CA ALA A 116 2.07 -2.54 -3.32
C ALA A 116 0.80 -2.86 -2.51
N HIS A 117 0.24 -1.85 -1.82
CA HIS A 117 -1.04 -2.00 -1.10
C HIS A 117 -2.17 -2.33 -2.09
N TYR A 118 -2.09 -1.78 -3.30
CA TYR A 118 -3.07 -1.99 -4.38
C TYR A 118 -2.63 -3.07 -5.38
N ALA A 119 -1.68 -3.95 -5.01
CA ALA A 119 -1.19 -4.99 -5.92
C ALA A 119 -2.31 -5.92 -6.42
N TYR A 120 -3.34 -6.14 -5.61
CA TYR A 120 -4.52 -6.95 -5.95
C TYR A 120 -5.36 -6.35 -7.11
N LEU A 121 -5.17 -5.06 -7.45
CA LEU A 121 -5.85 -4.40 -8.57
C LEU A 121 -5.09 -4.51 -9.89
N LEU A 122 -3.83 -4.97 -9.89
CA LEU A 122 -3.02 -5.05 -11.10
C LEU A 122 -3.68 -5.98 -12.12
N GLY A 123 -4.01 -5.47 -13.30
CA GLY A 123 -4.70 -6.23 -14.35
C GLY A 123 -6.22 -6.30 -14.21
N LEU A 124 -6.80 -5.87 -13.07
CA LEU A 124 -8.25 -5.67 -12.91
C LEU A 124 -8.67 -4.24 -13.27
N VAL A 125 -7.80 -3.29 -12.97
CA VAL A 125 -8.01 -1.85 -13.19
C VAL A 125 -6.94 -1.37 -14.18
N PRO A 126 -7.25 -0.39 -15.06
CA PRO A 126 -6.25 0.22 -15.92
C PRO A 126 -5.04 0.75 -15.15
N ASP A 127 -3.84 0.53 -15.69
CA ASP A 127 -2.57 1.04 -15.14
C ASP A 127 -2.59 2.57 -14.96
N SER A 128 -3.43 3.29 -15.73
CA SER A 128 -3.61 4.73 -15.59
C SER A 128 -4.30 5.15 -14.30
N LEU A 129 -5.43 4.52 -13.97
CA LEU A 129 -6.16 4.80 -12.73
C LEU A 129 -5.35 4.36 -11.51
N LEU A 130 -4.61 3.26 -11.60
CA LEU A 130 -3.71 2.83 -10.52
C LEU A 130 -2.56 3.81 -10.30
N ALA A 131 -2.05 4.44 -11.35
CA ALA A 131 -1.00 5.46 -11.23
C ALA A 131 -1.49 6.67 -10.44
N GLU A 132 -2.68 7.16 -10.79
CA GLU A 132 -3.32 8.29 -10.11
C GLU A 132 -3.65 7.94 -8.65
N LEU A 133 -4.22 6.74 -8.40
CA LEU A 133 -4.57 6.27 -7.05
C LEU A 133 -3.34 6.14 -6.12
N THR A 134 -2.23 5.66 -6.67
CA THR A 134 -1.03 5.33 -5.89
C THR A 134 0.00 6.45 -5.86
N GLY A 135 -0.14 7.47 -6.70
CA GLY A 135 0.86 8.53 -6.90
C GLY A 135 2.17 8.02 -7.53
N VAL A 136 2.13 6.87 -8.21
CA VAL A 136 3.30 6.20 -8.80
C VAL A 136 3.23 6.26 -10.32
N SER A 137 4.38 6.40 -11.00
CA SER A 137 4.45 6.45 -12.47
C SER A 137 3.83 5.19 -13.14
N HIS A 138 3.18 5.38 -14.29
CA HIS A 138 2.63 4.28 -15.11
C HIS A 138 3.66 3.20 -15.46
N THR A 139 4.92 3.58 -15.74
CA THR A 139 6.02 2.64 -16.04
C THR A 139 6.27 1.69 -14.88
N ARG A 140 6.38 2.22 -13.66
CA ARG A 140 6.54 1.43 -12.43
C ARG A 140 5.37 0.46 -12.23
N ILE A 141 4.13 0.87 -12.52
CA ILE A 141 2.95 -0.02 -12.41
C ILE A 141 2.98 -1.11 -13.47
N ALA A 142 3.37 -0.77 -14.70
CA ALA A 142 3.58 -1.76 -15.76
C ALA A 142 4.66 -2.77 -15.37
N ASP A 143 5.75 -2.33 -14.73
CA ASP A 143 6.80 -3.21 -14.22
C ASP A 143 6.31 -4.10 -13.09
N MET A 144 5.51 -3.57 -12.16
CA MET A 144 4.86 -4.34 -11.11
C MET A 144 3.93 -5.41 -11.70
N ARG A 145 3.11 -5.06 -12.71
CA ARG A 145 2.25 -6.01 -13.43
C ARG A 145 3.04 -7.09 -14.15
N LYS A 146 4.15 -6.74 -14.82
CA LYS A 146 5.06 -7.71 -15.45
C LYS A 146 5.71 -8.63 -14.42
N ALA A 147 6.12 -8.11 -13.26
CA ALA A 147 6.67 -8.91 -12.18
C ALA A 147 5.64 -9.89 -11.62
N MET A 148 4.40 -9.45 -11.41
CA MET A 148 3.30 -10.31 -10.97
C MET A 148 3.04 -11.47 -11.93
N LYS A 149 2.99 -11.19 -13.25
CA LYS A 149 2.80 -12.23 -14.28
C LYS A 149 3.95 -13.26 -14.30
N ARG A 150 5.20 -12.81 -14.12
CA ARG A 150 6.36 -13.71 -14.06
C ARG A 150 6.39 -14.56 -12.79
N GLY A 151 5.84 -14.07 -11.69
CA GLY A 151 5.68 -14.82 -10.44
C GLY A 151 4.58 -15.88 -10.51
N ALA A 152 3.46 -15.56 -11.16
CA ALA A 152 2.34 -16.48 -11.33
C ALA A 152 2.69 -17.73 -12.17
N GLY A 153 3.62 -17.62 -13.12
CA GLY A 153 4.10 -18.76 -13.92
C GLY A 153 5.20 -19.59 -13.27
N LYS A 154 5.49 -19.39 -11.98
CA LYS A 154 6.54 -20.10 -11.22
C LYS A 154 5.98 -20.99 -10.10
N ALA A 155 4.66 -21.11 -10.02
CA ALA A 155 3.95 -22.02 -9.15
C ALA A 155 3.36 -23.16 -9.99
N ASP A 156 4.24 -24.02 -10.49
CA ASP A 156 3.97 -25.36 -11.03
C ASP A 156 5.15 -26.26 -10.64
#